data_AF-A0A1V6P2C9-F1
#
_entry.id   AF-A0A1V6P2C9-F1
#
_cell.length_a   1.000
_cell.length_b   1.000
_cell.length_c   1.000
_cell.angle_alpha   90.00
_cell.angle_beta   90.00
_cell.angle_gamma   90.00
#
_symmetry.space_group_name_H-M   'P 1'
#
loop_
_entity.id
_entity.type
_entity.pdbx_description
1 polymer ?
#
loop_
_entity_poly.entity_id
_entity_poly.type
_entity_poly.pdbx_seq_one_letter_code
_entity_poly.pdbx_strand_id
1 'polypeptide(L)'
;MEIQLSTKDRIYTTGDSIRGKLVLKERGSCERLRISLTLIGTARVVVTTLAPLANSGSTVDNVFLKMHQFDHALELYPKNGIFPILFVVPDALPSDPCSKPMAGVEFNHGHCQLPPSIHYKADQFCPQMCSVDYYIDAEVALECGERLHVKRPVRLLPSYLERPPRLWVNSGNVQLSDATRLRKTLWAASQGQLTVYSPQQKSAYLPIGTQGRSDIAPIHLDLDFDLEGVEVSNELPQQCQLRIVLEAVTYLTTTPMSDLPDGVRLRDDPNAQVFRRSLCLWKNKEVALNWVDRNGKASGSHQAAILVPVAVPEEATIFPTFYHCPAAEEDDDDVNLFGSDDEEEDAEAARVREDRLAEYRKKKEAKPKVAAKSVVILDVKPWDDETDMAALEAAVRGIEKGGLVWGTSKLVPIGFGIKKLQINLVIEDEKVSLSDLEEEIQEFEDYVQSTDIATMNKL
;
A
#
# COMPACT_ATOMS: atom_id res chain seq x y z
N MET A 1 31.99 -15.52 11.89
CA MET A 1 30.88 -16.45 11.67
C MET A 1 30.27 -16.15 10.32
N GLU A 2 29.92 -17.16 9.53
CA GLU A 2 29.30 -16.99 8.20
C GLU A 2 28.29 -18.12 7.94
N ILE A 3 27.15 -17.80 7.33
CA ILE A 3 26.19 -18.78 6.82
C ILE A 3 26.48 -19.03 5.33
N GLN A 4 26.74 -20.29 4.99
CA GLN A 4 26.97 -20.74 3.62
C GLN A 4 25.84 -21.68 3.19
N LEU A 5 24.97 -21.20 2.28
CA LEU A 5 23.91 -22.01 1.69
C LEU A 5 24.47 -22.90 0.56
N SER A 6 23.89 -24.08 0.39
CA SER A 6 24.29 -25.08 -0.63
C SER A 6 24.08 -24.57 -2.06
N THR A 7 23.00 -23.84 -2.31
CA THR A 7 22.70 -23.20 -3.59
C THR A 7 22.70 -21.68 -3.44
N LYS A 8 23.53 -20.99 -4.24
CA LYS A 8 23.54 -19.53 -4.32
C LYS A 8 22.33 -19.04 -5.12
N ASP A 9 21.70 -17.98 -4.63
CA ASP A 9 20.64 -17.22 -5.31
C ASP A 9 19.43 -18.02 -5.80
N ARG A 10 19.18 -19.18 -5.17
CA ARG A 10 17.97 -19.99 -5.40
C ARG A 10 16.75 -19.32 -4.78
N ILE A 11 15.66 -19.27 -5.55
CA ILE A 11 14.31 -19.01 -5.05
C ILE A 11 13.76 -20.35 -4.56
N TYR A 12 13.34 -20.41 -3.30
CA TYR A 12 12.74 -21.61 -2.72
C TYR A 12 11.22 -21.49 -2.77
N THR A 13 10.54 -22.60 -2.97
CA THR A 13 9.08 -22.67 -2.91
C THR A 13 8.62 -23.51 -1.72
N THR A 14 7.31 -23.56 -1.51
CA THR A 14 6.66 -24.37 -0.50
C THR A 14 7.11 -25.84 -0.59
N GLY A 15 7.51 -26.43 0.54
CA GLY A 15 8.06 -27.80 0.61
C GLY A 15 9.55 -27.94 0.26
N ASP A 16 10.20 -26.90 -0.28
CA ASP A 16 11.64 -26.97 -0.55
C ASP A 16 12.47 -27.03 0.75
N SER A 17 13.60 -27.75 0.69
CA SER A 17 14.59 -27.77 1.78
C SER A 17 15.69 -26.72 1.56
N ILE A 18 15.81 -25.77 2.48
CA ILE A 18 16.92 -24.82 2.56
C ILE A 18 18.06 -25.50 3.33
N ARG A 19 19.13 -25.85 2.62
CA ARG A 19 20.30 -26.56 3.17
C ARG A 19 21.54 -25.68 3.16
N GLY A 20 22.33 -25.74 4.22
CA GLY A 20 23.57 -24.99 4.32
C GLY A 20 24.42 -25.40 5.52
N LYS A 21 25.36 -24.54 5.86
CA LYS A 21 26.23 -24.69 7.02
C LYS A 21 26.55 -23.34 7.63
N LEU A 22 26.56 -23.27 8.95
CA LEU A 22 27.10 -22.15 9.71
C LEU A 22 28.56 -22.46 10.02
N VAL A 23 29.47 -21.59 9.59
CA VAL A 23 30.91 -21.74 9.80
C VAL A 23 31.35 -20.74 10.87
N LEU A 24 31.77 -21.26 12.02
CA LEU A 24 32.52 -20.53 13.02
C LEU A 24 33.99 -20.60 12.66
N LYS A 25 34.62 -19.44 12.50
CA LYS A 25 36.08 -19.38 12.35
C LYS A 25 36.68 -19.74 13.71
N GLU A 26 37.62 -20.68 13.70
CA GLU A 26 38.27 -21.22 14.88
C GLU A 26 38.81 -20.07 15.76
N ARG A 27 38.32 -19.99 17.00
CA ARG A 27 38.69 -18.97 17.96
C ARG A 27 38.77 -19.57 19.37
N GLY A 28 39.99 -19.92 19.78
CA GLY A 28 40.37 -20.12 21.18
C GLY A 28 39.71 -21.29 21.91
N SER A 29 39.93 -21.31 23.23
CA SER A 29 39.65 -22.38 24.19
C SER A 29 38.18 -22.51 24.64
N CYS A 30 37.21 -22.18 23.79
CA CYS A 30 35.80 -22.35 24.15
C CYS A 30 35.38 -23.80 23.99
N GLU A 31 35.00 -24.45 25.10
CA GLU A 31 34.51 -25.84 25.08
C GLU A 31 33.01 -25.91 24.78
N ARG A 32 32.25 -24.89 25.19
CA ARG A 32 30.80 -24.83 25.03
C ARG A 32 30.35 -23.49 24.48
N LEU A 33 29.21 -23.53 23.79
CA LEU A 33 28.53 -22.38 23.25
C LEU A 33 27.02 -22.56 23.36
N ARG A 34 26.31 -21.43 23.30
CA ARG A 34 24.86 -21.39 23.14
C ARG A 34 24.57 -20.92 21.72
N ILE A 35 23.87 -21.73 20.93
CA ILE A 35 23.52 -21.42 19.55
C ILE A 35 22.01 -21.24 19.39
N SER A 36 21.62 -20.21 18.67
CA SER A 36 20.28 -20.01 18.13
C SER A 36 20.38 -19.93 16.60
N LEU A 37 19.57 -20.72 15.91
CA LEU A 37 19.50 -20.75 14.46
C LEU A 37 18.03 -20.75 14.04
N THR A 38 17.61 -19.66 13.41
CA THR A 38 16.19 -19.36 13.17
C THR A 38 15.98 -18.94 11.73
N LEU A 39 14.98 -19.51 11.06
CA LEU A 39 14.44 -18.96 9.81
C LEU A 39 13.36 -17.94 10.16
N ILE A 40 13.56 -16.69 9.74
CA ILE A 40 12.70 -15.57 10.06
C ILE A 40 12.09 -15.01 8.77
N GLY A 41 10.78 -14.77 8.79
CA GLY A 41 10.03 -14.03 7.78
C GLY A 41 9.47 -12.75 8.39
N THR A 42 9.78 -11.61 7.77
CA THR A 42 9.36 -10.28 8.23
C THR A 42 8.63 -9.53 7.14
N ALA A 43 7.52 -8.89 7.50
CA ALA A 43 6.80 -7.97 6.64
C ALA A 43 6.94 -6.55 7.20
N ARG A 44 7.23 -5.59 6.33
CA ARG A 44 7.24 -4.17 6.66
C ARG A 44 6.17 -3.48 5.83
N VAL A 45 5.36 -2.65 6.46
CA VAL A 45 4.37 -1.79 5.83
C VAL A 45 4.54 -0.37 6.37
N VAL A 46 4.55 0.61 5.46
CA VAL A 46 4.65 2.03 5.76
C VAL A 46 3.43 2.72 5.16
N VAL A 47 2.52 3.20 6.01
CA VAL A 47 1.38 4.01 5.58
C VAL A 47 1.74 5.47 5.83
N THR A 48 1.76 6.27 4.76
CA THR A 48 2.07 7.70 4.89
C THR A 48 0.79 8.45 5.21
N THR A 49 0.76 9.17 6.33
CA THR A 49 -0.36 10.06 6.64
C THR A 49 -0.18 11.34 5.84
N LEU A 50 -1.24 11.87 5.22
CA LEU A 50 -1.20 13.11 4.42
C LEU A 50 -0.99 14.38 5.27
N ALA A 51 -0.52 14.25 6.52
CA ALA A 51 -0.31 15.37 7.42
C ALA A 51 0.96 16.18 7.02
N PRO A 52 0.98 17.51 7.22
CA PRO A 52 1.99 18.40 6.66
C PRO A 52 3.39 18.30 7.33
N LEU A 53 3.61 17.34 8.23
CA LEU A 53 4.93 17.07 8.78
C LEU A 53 5.65 15.99 7.96
N ALA A 54 6.85 16.34 7.46
CA ALA A 54 7.81 15.36 6.98
C ALA A 54 8.01 14.28 8.06
N ASN A 55 7.82 13.01 7.67
CA ASN A 55 7.89 11.80 8.51
C ASN A 55 6.65 11.45 9.34
N SER A 56 5.47 12.01 9.03
CA SER A 56 4.21 11.49 9.57
C SER A 56 3.74 10.28 8.75
N GLY A 57 4.20 9.10 9.17
CA GLY A 57 3.75 7.82 8.62
C GLY A 57 3.80 6.75 9.69
N SER A 58 2.80 5.87 9.71
CA SER A 58 2.80 4.71 10.58
C SER A 58 3.57 3.58 9.89
N THR A 59 4.59 3.06 10.58
CA THR A 59 5.37 1.90 10.12
C THR A 59 5.02 0.73 11.01
N VAL A 60 4.68 -0.40 10.38
CA VAL A 60 4.45 -1.67 11.05
C VAL A 60 5.47 -2.66 10.52
N ASP A 61 6.32 -3.14 11.42
CA ASP A 61 7.22 -4.26 11.18
C ASP A 61 6.65 -5.48 11.91
N ASN A 62 6.38 -6.56 11.19
CA ASN A 62 5.78 -7.78 11.73
C ASN A 62 6.67 -8.99 11.43
N VAL A 63 6.97 -9.78 12.47
CA VAL A 63 7.62 -11.09 12.33
C VAL A 63 6.52 -12.15 12.24
N PHE A 64 6.27 -12.66 11.04
CA PHE A 64 5.16 -13.60 10.82
C PHE A 64 5.61 -15.06 10.72
N LEU A 65 6.90 -15.31 10.54
CA LEU A 65 7.47 -16.64 10.51
C LEU A 65 8.70 -16.67 11.41
N LYS A 66 8.73 -17.59 12.37
CA LYS A 66 9.87 -17.84 13.23
C LYS A 66 10.00 -19.35 13.43
N MET A 67 10.95 -19.98 12.75
CA MET A 67 11.20 -21.41 12.84
C MET A 67 12.58 -21.67 13.42
N HIS A 68 12.64 -22.32 14.58
CA HIS A 68 13.89 -22.64 15.25
C HIS A 68 14.38 -24.02 14.84
N GLN A 69 15.64 -24.12 14.41
CA GLN A 69 16.35 -25.39 14.31
C GLN A 69 17.15 -25.66 15.59
N PHE A 70 17.80 -24.62 16.11
CA PHE A 70 18.41 -24.60 17.44
C PHE A 70 17.83 -23.40 18.19
N ASP A 71 17.34 -23.64 19.40
CA ASP A 71 16.79 -22.59 20.26
C ASP A 71 17.60 -22.51 21.54
N HIS A 72 18.54 -21.55 21.57
CA HIS A 72 19.47 -21.32 22.68
C HIS A 72 20.10 -22.61 23.26
N ALA A 73 20.33 -23.59 22.39
CA ALA A 73 20.82 -24.91 22.75
C ALA A 73 22.28 -24.82 23.20
N LEU A 74 22.58 -25.42 24.35
CA LEU A 74 23.95 -25.54 24.83
C LEU A 74 24.63 -26.69 24.08
N GLU A 75 25.58 -26.37 23.22
CA GLU A 75 26.27 -27.33 22.37
C GLU A 75 27.77 -27.34 22.67
N LEU A 76 28.38 -28.51 22.52
CA LEU A 76 29.83 -28.61 22.52
C LEU A 76 30.38 -27.94 21.27
N TYR A 77 31.50 -27.22 21.40
CA TYR A 77 32.14 -26.61 20.25
C TYR A 77 32.56 -27.72 19.25
N PRO A 78 32.02 -27.75 18.02
CA PRO A 78 32.35 -28.81 17.09
C PRO A 78 33.81 -28.66 16.65
N LYS A 79 34.55 -29.77 16.56
CA LYS A 79 35.98 -29.76 16.21
C LYS A 79 36.30 -29.06 14.89
N ASN A 80 35.34 -29.00 13.96
CA ASN A 80 35.47 -28.32 12.68
C ASN A 80 34.84 -26.91 12.65
N GLY A 81 34.18 -26.48 13.73
CA GLY A 81 33.47 -25.20 13.79
C GLY A 81 32.22 -25.13 12.89
N ILE A 82 31.66 -26.26 12.46
CA ILE A 82 30.58 -26.30 11.47
C ILE A 82 29.28 -26.82 12.09
N PHE A 83 28.20 -26.05 11.95
CA PHE A 83 26.84 -26.49 12.26
C PHE A 83 26.01 -26.66 10.98
N PRO A 84 25.31 -27.79 10.78
CA PRO A 84 24.45 -27.99 9.63
C PRO A 84 23.19 -27.14 9.73
N ILE A 85 22.77 -26.55 8.61
CA ILE A 85 21.53 -25.79 8.48
C ILE A 85 20.56 -26.59 7.62
N LEU A 86 19.36 -26.82 8.14
CA LEU A 86 18.26 -27.47 7.43
C LEU A 86 16.93 -26.86 7.89
N PHE A 87 16.28 -26.14 6.98
CA PHE A 87 14.90 -25.72 7.11
C PHE A 87 14.07 -26.29 5.97
N VAL A 88 12.81 -26.64 6.22
CA VAL A 88 11.83 -26.98 5.19
C VAL A 88 10.82 -25.85 5.14
N VAL A 89 10.60 -25.27 3.96
CA VAL A 89 9.63 -24.18 3.79
C VAL A 89 8.23 -24.74 4.03
N PRO A 90 7.46 -24.23 5.01
CA PRO A 90 6.17 -24.81 5.35
C PRO A 90 5.09 -24.43 4.32
N ASP A 91 3.98 -25.17 4.33
CA ASP A 91 2.83 -24.90 3.46
C ASP A 91 1.93 -23.76 3.98
N ALA A 92 2.00 -23.52 5.29
CA ALA A 92 1.25 -22.48 6.00
C ALA A 92 2.08 -21.91 7.15
N LEU A 93 1.66 -20.75 7.66
CA LEU A 93 2.22 -20.12 8.83
C LEU A 93 2.02 -21.01 10.08
N PRO A 94 3.05 -21.18 10.93
CA PRO A 94 2.97 -22.07 12.09
C PRO A 94 1.96 -21.64 13.16
N SER A 95 1.73 -20.33 13.31
CA SER A 95 0.73 -19.75 14.19
C SER A 95 -0.38 -19.12 13.34
N ASP A 96 -1.64 -19.26 13.78
CA ASP A 96 -2.75 -18.54 13.18
C ASP A 96 -2.68 -17.07 13.65
N PRO A 97 -2.36 -16.10 12.77
CA PRO A 97 -2.28 -14.70 13.16
C PRO A 97 -3.67 -14.09 13.45
N CYS A 98 -4.77 -14.81 13.17
CA CYS A 98 -6.12 -14.29 13.26
C CYS A 98 -6.89 -14.94 14.42
N SER A 99 -7.09 -14.21 15.52
CA SER A 99 -7.94 -14.64 16.64
C SER A 99 -9.44 -14.62 16.32
N LYS A 100 -9.85 -14.04 15.18
CA LYS A 100 -11.25 -13.95 14.74
C LYS A 100 -11.40 -14.41 13.28
N PRO A 101 -12.40 -15.24 12.96
CA PRO A 101 -12.71 -15.57 11.57
C PRO A 101 -13.17 -14.30 10.83
N MET A 102 -12.51 -13.96 9.72
CA MET A 102 -12.96 -12.89 8.83
C MET A 102 -14.34 -13.23 8.25
N ALA A 103 -15.31 -12.34 8.40
CA ALA A 103 -16.65 -12.52 7.85
C ALA A 103 -16.59 -12.52 6.30
N GLY A 104 -17.34 -13.41 5.64
CA GLY A 104 -17.34 -13.53 4.18
C GLY A 104 -16.14 -14.30 3.58
N VAL A 105 -15.15 -14.67 4.41
CA VAL A 105 -14.06 -15.59 4.06
C VAL A 105 -14.43 -17.01 4.49
N GLU A 106 -15.62 -17.47 4.10
CA GLU A 106 -15.94 -18.89 4.22
C GLU A 106 -14.95 -19.67 3.34
N PHE A 107 -14.00 -20.36 3.99
CA PHE A 107 -13.05 -21.32 3.42
C PHE A 107 -11.86 -20.80 2.60
N ASN A 108 -11.21 -19.70 3.00
CA ASN A 108 -9.91 -19.35 2.41
C ASN A 108 -8.82 -19.05 3.46
N HIS A 109 -8.01 -20.06 3.78
CA HIS A 109 -6.77 -19.98 4.58
C HIS A 109 -5.66 -19.13 3.92
N GLY A 110 -6.00 -18.23 2.99
CA GLY A 110 -5.04 -17.44 2.22
C GLY A 110 -4.23 -16.46 3.08
N HIS A 111 -4.71 -16.10 4.27
CA HIS A 111 -3.96 -15.27 5.24
C HIS A 111 -3.00 -16.10 6.10
N CYS A 112 -3.19 -17.41 6.19
CA CYS A 112 -2.25 -18.34 6.81
C CYS A 112 -1.17 -18.81 5.81
N GLN A 113 -1.21 -18.35 4.56
CA GLN A 113 -0.19 -18.68 3.55
C GLN A 113 1.02 -17.73 3.70
N LEU A 114 2.20 -18.22 3.34
CA LEU A 114 3.43 -17.43 3.34
C LEU A 114 3.41 -16.32 2.26
N PRO A 115 3.57 -15.04 2.57
CA PRO A 115 3.70 -14.05 1.51
C PRO A 115 4.99 -14.31 0.68
N PRO A 116 5.00 -14.07 -0.65
CA PRO A 116 6.22 -14.15 -1.45
C PRO A 116 7.23 -13.09 -1.00
N SER A 117 8.52 -13.35 -1.21
CA SER A 117 9.55 -12.33 -1.06
C SER A 117 9.31 -11.21 -2.05
N ILE A 118 9.02 -10.01 -1.55
CA ILE A 118 8.80 -8.82 -2.36
C ILE A 118 9.59 -7.63 -1.84
N HIS A 119 10.20 -6.88 -2.75
CA HIS A 119 10.95 -5.69 -2.44
C HIS A 119 10.98 -4.72 -3.62
N TYR A 120 10.67 -3.44 -3.40
CA TYR A 120 10.58 -2.38 -4.42
C TYR A 120 11.76 -2.35 -5.43
N LYS A 121 13.00 -2.53 -4.96
CA LYS A 121 14.19 -2.54 -5.82
C LYS A 121 14.29 -3.75 -6.76
N ALA A 122 13.70 -4.87 -6.38
CA ALA A 122 13.73 -6.11 -7.17
C ALA A 122 12.47 -6.26 -8.03
N ASP A 123 11.34 -5.72 -7.55
CA ASP A 123 10.01 -6.04 -8.07
C ASP A 123 9.30 -4.78 -8.55
N GLN A 124 9.11 -4.66 -9.87
CA GLN A 124 8.52 -3.48 -10.48
C GLN A 124 7.09 -3.21 -9.97
N PHE A 125 6.36 -4.24 -9.56
CA PHE A 125 4.97 -4.11 -9.10
C PHE A 125 4.82 -3.97 -7.58
N CYS A 126 5.92 -4.07 -6.82
CA CYS A 126 5.92 -3.83 -5.38
C CYS A 126 6.03 -2.32 -5.10
N PRO A 127 5.19 -1.72 -4.25
CA PRO A 127 5.39 -0.34 -3.80
C PRO A 127 6.61 -0.22 -2.87
N GLN A 128 7.19 0.99 -2.78
CA GLN A 128 8.26 1.30 -1.81
C GLN A 128 7.80 1.18 -0.35
N MET A 129 6.49 1.27 -0.14
CA MET A 129 5.82 1.26 1.16
C MET A 129 5.72 -0.13 1.78
N CYS A 130 6.08 -1.20 1.08
CA CYS A 130 6.09 -2.53 1.68
C CYS A 130 7.28 -3.39 1.25
N SER A 131 7.68 -4.30 2.13
CA SER A 131 8.61 -5.38 1.81
C SER A 131 8.26 -6.64 2.60
N VAL A 132 8.59 -7.79 2.00
CA VAL A 132 8.50 -9.10 2.65
C VAL A 132 9.85 -9.78 2.47
N ASP A 133 10.54 -9.96 3.57
CA ASP A 133 11.91 -10.46 3.61
C ASP A 133 11.98 -11.77 4.38
N TYR A 134 12.77 -12.71 3.88
CA TYR A 134 13.11 -13.94 4.60
C TYR A 134 14.62 -14.02 4.79
N TYR A 135 15.05 -14.47 5.95
CA TYR A 135 16.46 -14.65 6.24
C TYR A 135 16.68 -15.71 7.31
N ILE A 136 17.85 -16.35 7.26
CA ILE A 136 18.34 -17.20 8.34
C ILE A 136 19.15 -16.30 9.27
N ASP A 137 18.75 -16.30 10.53
CA ASP A 137 19.43 -15.63 11.61
C ASP A 137 20.18 -16.64 12.47
N ALA A 138 21.46 -16.37 12.73
CA ALA A 138 22.28 -17.19 13.60
C ALA A 138 22.92 -16.33 14.68
N GLU A 139 22.63 -16.66 15.92
CA GLU A 139 23.24 -16.08 17.12
C GLU A 139 24.04 -17.15 17.85
N VAL A 140 25.29 -16.85 18.20
CA VAL A 140 26.16 -17.74 18.96
C VAL A 140 26.74 -16.96 20.13
N ALA A 141 26.37 -17.35 21.34
CA ALA A 141 26.96 -16.85 22.57
C ALA A 141 28.00 -17.85 23.07
N LEU A 142 29.25 -17.41 23.14
CA LEU A 142 30.38 -18.19 23.65
C LEU A 142 30.46 -18.04 25.18
N GLU A 143 30.92 -19.08 25.88
CA GLU A 143 31.13 -19.00 27.35
C GLU A 143 32.13 -17.91 27.75
N CYS A 144 33.06 -17.53 26.86
CA CYS A 144 33.98 -16.42 27.08
C CYS A 144 33.30 -15.03 27.09
N GLY A 145 31.98 -14.97 26.89
CA GLY A 145 31.17 -13.75 26.90
C GLY A 145 31.02 -13.07 25.53
N GLU A 146 31.72 -13.55 24.49
CA GLU A 146 31.58 -13.03 23.12
C GLU A 146 30.26 -13.52 22.49
N ARG A 147 29.49 -12.59 21.93
CA ARG A 147 28.28 -12.89 21.15
C ARG A 147 28.53 -12.60 19.67
N LEU A 148 28.28 -13.59 18.84
CA LEU A 148 28.38 -13.52 17.39
C LEU A 148 26.97 -13.54 16.81
N HIS A 149 26.73 -12.73 15.79
CA HIS A 149 25.45 -12.66 15.11
C HIS A 149 25.66 -12.52 13.60
N VAL A 150 24.94 -13.29 12.78
CA VAL A 150 24.99 -13.19 11.32
C VAL A 150 23.63 -13.49 10.71
N LYS A 151 23.23 -12.66 9.73
CA LYS A 151 22.00 -12.83 8.95
C LYS A 151 22.34 -13.20 7.51
N ARG A 152 21.57 -14.13 6.94
CA ARG A 152 21.67 -14.52 5.53
C ARG A 152 20.30 -14.46 4.84
N PRO A 153 20.10 -13.56 3.86
CA PRO A 153 18.86 -13.48 3.11
C PRO A 153 18.54 -14.77 2.35
N VAL A 154 17.25 -15.08 2.27
CA VAL A 154 16.65 -16.18 1.50
C VAL A 154 15.48 -15.60 0.71
N ARG A 155 15.27 -16.09 -0.52
CA ARG A 155 14.12 -15.68 -1.34
C ARG A 155 13.11 -16.81 -1.40
N LEU A 156 11.87 -16.53 -1.01
CA LEU A 156 10.76 -17.45 -1.11
C LEU A 156 9.79 -16.98 -2.19
N LEU A 157 9.33 -17.91 -3.02
CA LEU A 157 8.16 -17.73 -3.88
C LEU A 157 7.25 -18.93 -3.68
N PRO A 158 6.38 -18.85 -2.66
CA PRO A 158 5.51 -19.96 -2.29
C PRO A 158 4.53 -20.32 -3.40
N SER A 159 4.10 -21.57 -3.42
CA SER A 159 3.20 -22.12 -4.44
C SER A 159 1.77 -22.15 -3.91
N TYR A 160 0.88 -21.38 -4.55
CA TYR A 160 -0.54 -21.31 -4.20
C TYR A 160 -1.44 -21.70 -5.35
N LEU A 161 -2.62 -22.20 -5.01
CA LEU A 161 -3.71 -22.34 -5.95
C LEU A 161 -4.37 -20.96 -6.14
N GLU A 162 -4.04 -20.28 -7.23
CA GLU A 162 -4.60 -18.95 -7.56
C GLU A 162 -6.12 -19.05 -7.75
N ARG A 163 -6.89 -18.35 -6.91
CA ARG A 163 -8.35 -18.26 -7.04
C ARG A 163 -8.71 -16.95 -7.74
N PRO A 164 -9.84 -16.88 -8.48
CA PRO A 164 -10.29 -15.63 -9.07
C PRO A 164 -10.45 -14.56 -7.97
N PRO A 165 -10.06 -13.30 -8.23
CA PRO A 165 -10.16 -12.23 -7.24
C PRO A 165 -11.62 -12.09 -6.78
N ARG A 166 -11.86 -12.24 -5.47
CA ARG A 166 -13.17 -12.00 -4.87
C ARG A 166 -13.30 -10.50 -4.60
N LEU A 167 -13.89 -9.78 -5.55
CA LEU A 167 -14.18 -8.35 -5.44
C LEU A 167 -15.44 -8.06 -4.60
N TRP A 168 -16.15 -9.08 -4.11
CA TRP A 168 -17.46 -8.93 -3.47
C TRP A 168 -17.74 -10.07 -2.47
N VAL A 169 -18.63 -9.79 -1.51
CA VAL A 169 -18.87 -10.61 -0.31
C VAL A 169 -19.93 -11.70 -0.50
N ASN A 170 -20.85 -11.55 -1.46
CA ASN A 170 -21.89 -12.56 -1.69
C ASN A 170 -21.34 -13.81 -2.40
N SER A 171 -22.16 -14.87 -2.54
CA SER A 171 -21.73 -16.18 -3.07
C SER A 171 -22.43 -16.61 -4.38
N GLY A 172 -23.20 -15.71 -5.01
CA GLY A 172 -23.96 -16.00 -6.24
C GLY A 172 -23.13 -15.95 -7.54
N ASN A 173 -23.69 -16.38 -8.67
CA ASN A 173 -23.10 -16.07 -9.98
C ASN A 173 -23.21 -14.57 -10.23
N VAL A 174 -22.24 -13.79 -9.76
CA VAL A 174 -22.25 -12.33 -9.92
C VAL A 174 -21.59 -11.97 -11.23
N GLN A 175 -22.41 -11.40 -12.09
CA GLN A 175 -22.00 -10.76 -13.33
C GLN A 175 -21.87 -9.26 -13.02
N LEU A 176 -20.71 -8.69 -13.30
CA LEU A 176 -20.54 -7.24 -13.21
C LEU A 176 -21.31 -6.62 -14.38
N SER A 177 -22.15 -5.64 -14.10
CA SER A 177 -22.87 -4.92 -15.13
C SER A 177 -22.85 -3.42 -14.90
N ASP A 178 -22.67 -2.66 -15.96
CA ASP A 178 -22.88 -1.22 -15.96
C ASP A 178 -23.70 -0.83 -17.18
N ALA A 179 -24.54 0.20 -17.05
CA ALA A 179 -25.49 0.55 -18.08
C ALA A 179 -25.53 2.06 -18.31
N THR A 180 -25.43 2.45 -19.58
CA THR A 180 -25.48 3.84 -20.01
C THR A 180 -26.64 4.06 -20.97
N ARG A 181 -27.39 5.15 -20.75
CA ARG A 181 -28.46 5.58 -21.66
C ARG A 181 -27.89 6.32 -22.86
N LEU A 182 -28.33 5.96 -24.05
CA LEU A 182 -27.85 6.52 -25.29
C LEU A 182 -28.68 7.75 -25.67
N ARG A 183 -28.00 8.84 -26.00
CA ARG A 183 -28.62 10.09 -26.44
C ARG A 183 -27.81 10.66 -27.61
N LYS A 184 -28.49 11.23 -28.61
CA LYS A 184 -27.81 11.91 -29.75
C LYS A 184 -27.01 13.13 -29.30
N THR A 185 -27.48 13.83 -28.26
CA THR A 185 -26.81 14.97 -27.61
C THR A 185 -27.10 14.90 -26.10
N LEU A 186 -26.34 15.63 -25.28
CA LEU A 186 -26.51 15.62 -23.80
C LEU A 186 -27.95 15.93 -23.35
N TRP A 187 -28.69 16.70 -24.14
CA TRP A 187 -30.06 17.15 -23.86
C TRP A 187 -31.14 16.39 -24.65
N ALA A 188 -30.77 15.50 -25.57
CA ALA A 188 -31.72 14.75 -26.37
C ALA A 188 -32.44 13.66 -25.56
N ALA A 189 -33.62 13.27 -26.05
CA ALA A 189 -34.33 12.10 -25.54
C ALA A 189 -33.48 10.83 -25.66
N SER A 190 -33.66 9.91 -24.71
CA SER A 190 -33.06 8.58 -24.72
C SER A 190 -33.47 7.83 -25.98
N GLN A 191 -32.51 7.15 -26.61
CA GLN A 191 -32.73 6.32 -27.81
C GLN A 191 -32.61 4.83 -27.52
N GLY A 192 -32.17 4.47 -26.32
CA GLY A 192 -31.94 3.10 -25.90
C GLY A 192 -30.95 3.03 -24.75
N GLN A 193 -30.61 1.82 -24.37
CA GLN A 193 -29.68 1.52 -23.29
C GLN A 193 -28.62 0.53 -23.78
N LEU A 194 -27.36 0.89 -23.57
CA LEU A 194 -26.24 -0.04 -23.71
C LEU A 194 -25.87 -0.54 -22.32
N THR A 195 -25.93 -1.85 -22.13
CA THR A 195 -25.50 -2.51 -20.90
C THR A 195 -24.31 -3.38 -21.21
N VAL A 196 -23.22 -3.18 -20.46
CA VAL A 196 -22.03 -4.02 -20.53
C VAL A 196 -22.09 -5.01 -19.39
N TYR A 197 -21.87 -6.27 -19.70
CA TYR A 197 -21.76 -7.35 -18.74
C TYR A 197 -20.39 -7.99 -18.81
N SER A 198 -19.85 -8.37 -17.66
CA SER A 198 -18.62 -9.16 -17.56
C SER A 198 -18.89 -10.34 -16.63
N PRO A 199 -18.79 -11.59 -17.13
CA PRO A 199 -18.83 -12.76 -16.27
C PRO A 199 -17.62 -12.78 -15.33
N GLN A 200 -17.70 -13.58 -14.26
CA GLN A 200 -16.55 -13.78 -13.38
C GLN A 200 -15.37 -14.34 -14.18
N GLN A 201 -14.27 -13.60 -14.20
CA GLN A 201 -13.06 -13.99 -14.93
C GLN A 201 -12.33 -15.10 -14.17
N LYS A 202 -11.72 -16.03 -14.91
CA LYS A 202 -10.83 -17.03 -14.32
C LYS A 202 -9.56 -16.34 -13.79
N SER A 203 -8.96 -16.91 -12.74
CA SER A 203 -7.63 -16.48 -12.32
C SER A 203 -6.63 -16.67 -13.45
N ALA A 204 -5.81 -15.64 -13.69
CA ALA A 204 -4.64 -15.76 -14.53
C ALA A 204 -3.44 -16.03 -13.61
N TYR A 205 -2.73 -17.12 -13.86
CA TYR A 205 -1.52 -17.48 -13.11
C TYR A 205 -0.37 -17.70 -14.08
N LEU A 206 0.79 -17.11 -13.77
CA LEU A 206 2.03 -17.31 -14.52
C LEU A 206 3.01 -18.07 -13.62
N PRO A 207 3.22 -19.37 -13.85
CA PRO A 207 4.16 -20.15 -13.06
C PRO A 207 5.59 -19.63 -13.19
N ILE A 208 6.36 -19.78 -12.11
CA ILE A 208 7.79 -19.45 -12.07
C ILE A 208 8.52 -20.20 -13.18
N GLY A 209 9.35 -19.49 -13.96
CA GLY A 209 10.14 -20.09 -15.05
C GLY A 209 9.41 -20.16 -16.39
N THR A 210 8.15 -19.71 -16.47
CA THR A 210 7.41 -19.57 -17.74
C THR A 210 7.78 -18.24 -18.42
N GLN A 211 9.05 -18.08 -18.79
CA GLN A 211 9.45 -16.95 -19.66
C GLN A 211 8.88 -17.19 -21.06
N GLY A 212 8.12 -16.21 -21.59
CA GLY A 212 7.70 -16.20 -22.99
C GLY A 212 6.46 -17.04 -23.36
N ARG A 213 5.62 -17.47 -22.40
CA ARG A 213 4.32 -18.10 -22.73
C ARG A 213 3.19 -17.54 -21.86
N SER A 214 2.70 -16.37 -22.26
CA SER A 214 1.53 -15.73 -21.66
C SER A 214 0.24 -16.23 -22.32
N ASP A 215 -0.15 -17.47 -22.03
CA ASP A 215 -1.52 -17.92 -22.34
C ASP A 215 -2.47 -17.46 -21.22
N ILE A 216 -2.50 -16.16 -20.93
CA ILE A 216 -3.62 -15.60 -20.16
C ILE A 216 -4.84 -15.68 -21.07
N ALA A 217 -5.85 -16.45 -20.66
CA ALA A 217 -7.10 -16.54 -21.41
C ALA A 217 -7.67 -15.13 -21.64
N PRO A 218 -8.14 -14.80 -22.86
CA PRO A 218 -8.69 -13.49 -23.14
C PRO A 218 -9.89 -13.20 -22.23
N ILE A 219 -10.02 -11.96 -21.79
CA ILE A 219 -11.16 -11.50 -20.99
C ILE A 219 -12.37 -11.36 -21.91
N HIS A 220 -13.49 -11.96 -21.51
CA HIS A 220 -14.76 -11.88 -22.24
C HIS A 220 -15.62 -10.72 -21.70
N LEU A 221 -16.08 -9.85 -22.60
CA LEU A 221 -17.04 -8.78 -22.31
C LEU A 221 -18.28 -8.97 -23.18
N ASP A 222 -19.44 -9.11 -22.57
CA ASP A 222 -20.73 -9.25 -23.27
C ASP A 222 -21.44 -7.89 -23.27
N LEU A 223 -21.98 -7.48 -24.41
CA LEU A 223 -22.69 -6.22 -24.59
C LEU A 223 -24.14 -6.52 -24.95
N ASP A 224 -25.09 -6.01 -24.17
CA ASP A 224 -26.49 -5.97 -24.57
C ASP A 224 -26.89 -4.54 -24.97
N PHE A 225 -27.58 -4.43 -26.09
CA PHE A 225 -28.07 -3.18 -26.64
C PHE A 225 -29.58 -3.27 -26.83
N ASP A 226 -30.32 -2.48 -26.06
CA ASP A 226 -31.78 -2.45 -26.10
C ASP A 226 -32.25 -1.11 -26.66
N LEU A 227 -32.89 -1.13 -27.84
CA LEU A 227 -33.54 0.03 -28.44
C LEU A 227 -34.96 0.20 -27.89
N GLU A 228 -35.27 1.40 -27.38
CA GLU A 228 -36.62 1.72 -26.91
C GLU A 228 -37.52 2.08 -28.11
N GLY A 229 -38.01 1.08 -28.85
CA GLY A 229 -39.21 1.18 -29.71
C GLY A 229 -39.25 2.27 -30.79
N VAL A 230 -38.11 2.86 -31.18
CA VAL A 230 -38.06 3.91 -32.21
C VAL A 230 -37.72 3.30 -33.56
N GLU A 231 -38.69 3.26 -34.46
CA GLU A 231 -38.49 3.12 -35.91
C GLU A 231 -37.70 4.33 -36.43
N VAL A 232 -36.37 4.30 -36.29
CA VAL A 232 -35.49 5.25 -36.99
C VAL A 232 -34.31 4.45 -37.52
N SER A 233 -34.11 4.53 -38.83
CA SER A 233 -32.97 4.06 -39.60
C SER A 233 -31.62 4.33 -38.93
N ASN A 234 -31.18 3.48 -38.01
CA ASN A 234 -29.89 3.63 -37.35
C ASN A 234 -29.17 2.29 -37.50
N GLU A 235 -28.22 2.25 -38.43
CA GLU A 235 -27.23 1.18 -38.49
C GLU A 235 -26.55 1.06 -37.12
N LEU A 236 -26.52 -0.16 -36.57
CA LEU A 236 -25.84 -0.42 -35.30
C LEU A 236 -24.36 -0.01 -35.43
N PRO A 237 -23.75 0.54 -34.37
CA PRO A 237 -22.35 0.95 -34.44
C PRO A 237 -21.48 -0.27 -34.73
N GLN A 238 -20.75 -0.25 -35.84
CA GLN A 238 -19.90 -1.37 -36.26
C GLN A 238 -18.56 -1.41 -35.53
N GLN A 239 -18.18 -0.30 -34.88
CA GLN A 239 -16.90 -0.15 -34.19
C GLN A 239 -17.07 0.63 -32.89
N CYS A 240 -16.22 0.34 -31.90
CA CYS A 240 -16.10 1.12 -30.68
C CYS A 240 -14.64 1.34 -30.28
N GLN A 241 -14.39 2.41 -29.53
CA GLN A 241 -13.10 2.65 -28.92
C GLN A 241 -13.10 2.13 -27.49
N LEU A 242 -12.17 1.24 -27.18
CA LEU A 242 -12.02 0.66 -25.86
C LEU A 242 -10.82 1.28 -25.13
N ARG A 243 -11.05 1.59 -23.86
CA ARG A 243 -10.00 1.84 -22.88
C ARG A 243 -9.96 0.66 -21.92
N ILE A 244 -8.83 -0.01 -21.84
CA ILE A 244 -8.65 -1.19 -20.99
C ILE A 244 -7.43 -0.99 -20.13
N VAL A 245 -7.59 -1.19 -18.83
CA VAL A 245 -6.53 -1.02 -17.84
C VAL A 245 -6.47 -2.30 -17.01
N LEU A 246 -5.33 -2.97 -17.03
CA LEU A 246 -5.01 -4.04 -16.10
C LEU A 246 -4.08 -3.48 -15.04
N GLU A 247 -4.47 -3.54 -13.77
CA GLU A 247 -3.72 -2.96 -12.66
C GLU A 247 -3.39 -4.03 -11.62
N ALA A 248 -2.14 -4.02 -11.15
CA ALA A 248 -1.79 -4.62 -9.88
C ALA A 248 -2.20 -3.64 -8.77
N VAL A 249 -3.00 -4.13 -7.83
CA VAL A 249 -3.50 -3.33 -6.70
C VAL A 249 -2.96 -3.92 -5.41
N THR A 250 -2.30 -3.10 -4.61
CA THR A 250 -1.79 -3.46 -3.29
C THR A 250 -2.50 -2.63 -2.25
N TYR A 251 -3.15 -3.31 -1.32
CA TYR A 251 -3.82 -2.73 -0.17
C TYR A 251 -2.90 -2.84 1.03
N LEU A 252 -2.59 -1.70 1.65
CA LEU A 252 -1.69 -1.59 2.79
C LEU A 252 -2.48 -1.03 3.97
N THR A 253 -2.39 -1.68 5.12
CA THR A 253 -2.98 -1.20 6.37
C THR A 253 -2.01 -1.40 7.53
N THR A 254 -2.05 -0.50 8.52
CA THR A 254 -1.31 -0.69 9.79
C THR A 254 -2.16 -1.37 10.86
N THR A 255 -3.47 -1.45 10.66
CA THR A 255 -4.41 -2.19 11.51
C THR A 255 -4.90 -3.46 10.79
N PRO A 256 -5.21 -4.55 11.53
CA PRO A 256 -5.78 -5.75 10.94
C PRO A 256 -7.13 -5.47 10.25
N MET A 257 -7.27 -5.91 9.00
CA MET A 257 -8.53 -5.83 8.27
C MET A 257 -9.48 -6.97 8.69
N SER A 258 -10.74 -6.63 8.97
CA SER A 258 -11.78 -7.62 9.30
C SER A 258 -12.52 -8.16 8.07
N ASP A 259 -12.52 -7.40 6.97
CA ASP A 259 -13.15 -7.71 5.69
C ASP A 259 -12.15 -7.54 4.55
N LEU A 260 -12.43 -8.16 3.39
CA LEU A 260 -11.68 -7.88 2.18
C LEU A 260 -11.77 -6.38 1.80
N PRO A 261 -10.67 -5.77 1.35
CA PRO A 261 -10.64 -4.35 1.04
C PRO A 261 -11.54 -4.03 -0.15
N ASP A 262 -12.48 -3.11 0.07
CA ASP A 262 -13.24 -2.44 -0.99
C ASP A 262 -12.65 -1.04 -1.19
N GLY A 263 -12.46 -0.63 -2.45
CA GLY A 263 -11.84 0.64 -2.82
C GLY A 263 -12.60 1.88 -2.35
N VAL A 264 -13.84 1.72 -1.89
CA VAL A 264 -14.64 2.78 -1.23
C VAL A 264 -14.30 2.90 0.25
N ARG A 265 -14.21 1.78 0.98
CA ARG A 265 -14.03 1.77 2.44
C ARG A 265 -12.65 2.25 2.90
N LEU A 266 -11.64 2.08 2.06
CA LEU A 266 -10.26 2.45 2.39
C LEU A 266 -9.89 3.91 2.09
N ARG A 267 -10.79 4.70 1.50
CA ARG A 267 -10.50 6.11 1.20
C ARG A 267 -10.44 6.98 2.45
N ASP A 268 -11.21 6.61 3.48
CA ASP A 268 -11.41 7.43 4.67
C ASP A 268 -10.62 6.92 5.89
N ASP A 269 -9.88 5.82 5.76
CA ASP A 269 -9.07 5.26 6.85
C ASP A 269 -7.65 5.85 6.83
N PRO A 270 -7.24 6.64 7.84
CA PRO A 270 -5.90 7.23 7.91
C PRO A 270 -4.79 6.17 8.07
N ASN A 271 -5.15 4.94 8.42
CA ASN A 271 -4.24 3.80 8.57
C ASN A 271 -4.18 2.91 7.33
N ALA A 272 -4.88 3.28 6.24
CA ALA A 272 -4.91 2.52 5.01
C ALA A 272 -4.31 3.31 3.84
N GLN A 273 -3.73 2.58 2.89
CA GLN A 273 -3.26 3.13 1.64
C GLN A 273 -3.44 2.12 0.51
N VAL A 274 -3.83 2.62 -0.67
CA VAL A 274 -3.99 1.81 -1.88
C VAL A 274 -2.96 2.22 -2.90
N PHE A 275 -2.13 1.27 -3.32
CA PHE A 275 -1.20 1.44 -4.42
C PHE A 275 -1.73 0.73 -5.66
N ARG A 276 -1.70 1.42 -6.81
CA ARG A 276 -2.11 0.87 -8.10
C ARG A 276 -0.99 1.04 -9.10
N ARG A 277 -0.69 -0.02 -9.86
CA ARG A 277 0.26 0.01 -10.96
C ARG A 277 -0.31 -0.68 -12.18
N SER A 278 -0.43 0.07 -13.27
CA SER A 278 -0.87 -0.49 -14.56
C SER A 278 0.17 -1.46 -15.14
N LEU A 279 -0.28 -2.65 -15.50
CA LEU A 279 0.44 -3.71 -16.20
C LEU A 279 0.16 -3.68 -17.71
N CYS A 280 -1.10 -3.45 -18.10
CA CYS A 280 -1.51 -3.33 -19.50
C CYS A 280 -2.47 -2.15 -19.66
N LEU A 281 -2.28 -1.35 -20.72
CA LEU A 281 -3.10 -0.18 -20.99
C LEU A 281 -3.39 -0.08 -22.48
N TRP A 282 -4.64 -0.35 -22.86
CA TRP A 282 -5.16 -0.01 -24.18
C TRP A 282 -5.78 1.38 -24.09
N LYS A 283 -5.23 2.34 -24.83
CA LYS A 283 -5.84 3.67 -24.99
C LYS A 283 -6.51 3.73 -26.36
N ASN A 284 -7.81 3.99 -26.36
CA ASN A 284 -8.62 4.24 -27.56
C ASN A 284 -8.44 3.16 -28.65
N LYS A 285 -8.35 1.88 -28.27
CA LYS A 285 -8.18 0.81 -29.24
C LYS A 285 -9.51 0.53 -29.92
N GLU A 286 -9.50 0.61 -31.24
CA GLU A 286 -10.68 0.35 -32.06
C GLU A 286 -10.96 -1.15 -32.15
N VAL A 287 -12.20 -1.54 -31.91
CA VAL A 287 -12.66 -2.93 -31.95
C VAL A 287 -13.97 -3.00 -32.73
N ALA A 288 -14.07 -4.00 -33.61
CA ALA A 288 -15.27 -4.26 -34.37
C ALA A 288 -16.35 -4.93 -33.50
N LEU A 289 -17.59 -4.51 -33.69
CA LEU A 289 -18.77 -5.03 -33.00
C LEU A 289 -19.58 -5.91 -33.94
N ASN A 290 -19.70 -7.18 -33.59
CA ASN A 290 -20.55 -8.13 -34.32
C ASN A 290 -21.84 -8.32 -33.53
N TRP A 291 -22.89 -7.62 -33.97
CA TRP A 291 -24.21 -7.67 -33.34
C TRP A 291 -24.99 -8.90 -33.81
N VAL A 292 -25.66 -9.56 -32.87
CA VAL A 292 -26.55 -10.71 -33.08
C VAL A 292 -27.89 -10.41 -32.41
N ASP A 293 -28.99 -10.77 -33.05
CA ASP A 293 -30.31 -10.61 -32.47
C ASP A 293 -30.47 -11.49 -31.22
N ARG A 294 -31.04 -10.91 -30.16
CA ARG A 294 -31.21 -11.65 -28.91
C ARG A 294 -32.38 -12.61 -29.02
N ASN A 295 -32.11 -13.91 -28.94
CA ASN A 295 -33.13 -14.95 -28.96
C ASN A 295 -34.15 -14.77 -27.82
N GLY A 296 -35.43 -14.51 -28.16
CA GLY A 296 -36.55 -14.53 -27.21
C GLY A 296 -36.97 -13.18 -26.57
N LYS A 297 -36.48 -12.03 -27.06
CA LYS A 297 -36.95 -10.67 -26.64
C LYS A 297 -37.53 -9.87 -27.82
N ALA A 298 -38.20 -8.75 -27.50
CA ALA A 298 -38.87 -7.86 -28.44
C ALA A 298 -37.95 -7.32 -29.54
N SER A 299 -38.54 -6.94 -30.69
CA SER A 299 -37.86 -6.29 -31.82
C SER A 299 -37.03 -5.09 -31.36
N GLY A 300 -35.69 -5.15 -31.51
CA GLY A 300 -34.76 -4.07 -31.14
C GLY A 300 -33.71 -4.40 -30.06
N SER A 301 -33.66 -5.64 -29.56
CA SER A 301 -32.61 -6.11 -28.63
C SER A 301 -31.50 -6.86 -29.38
N HIS A 302 -30.27 -6.37 -29.29
CA HIS A 302 -29.09 -6.95 -29.93
C HIS A 302 -27.99 -7.23 -28.90
N GLN A 303 -27.16 -8.23 -29.17
CA GLN A 303 -26.05 -8.63 -28.33
C GLN A 303 -24.74 -8.66 -29.14
N ALA A 304 -23.63 -8.24 -28.54
CA ALA A 304 -22.28 -8.38 -29.09
C ALA A 304 -21.32 -8.90 -28.02
N ALA A 305 -20.21 -9.50 -28.42
CA ALA A 305 -19.16 -9.96 -27.50
C ALA A 305 -17.79 -9.46 -27.95
N ILE A 306 -16.99 -8.99 -26.98
CA ILE A 306 -15.62 -8.52 -27.19
C ILE A 306 -14.66 -9.44 -26.45
N LEU A 307 -13.61 -9.87 -27.15
CA LEU A 307 -12.48 -10.61 -26.57
C LEU A 307 -11.29 -9.67 -26.38
N VAL A 308 -10.83 -9.56 -25.15
CA VAL A 308 -9.73 -8.69 -24.76
C VAL A 308 -8.51 -9.56 -24.44
N PRO A 309 -7.55 -9.69 -25.36
CA PRO A 309 -6.26 -10.31 -25.06
C PRO A 309 -5.50 -9.49 -24.02
N VAL A 310 -5.06 -10.17 -22.96
CA VAL A 310 -4.17 -9.62 -21.95
C VAL A 310 -2.73 -10.00 -22.30
N ALA A 311 -1.94 -9.01 -22.71
CA ALA A 311 -0.52 -9.20 -22.93
C ALA A 311 0.24 -8.87 -21.65
N VAL A 312 0.99 -9.84 -21.12
CA VAL A 312 1.95 -9.62 -20.03
C VAL A 312 3.32 -9.33 -20.64
N PRO A 313 4.01 -8.25 -20.22
CA PRO A 313 5.38 -7.98 -20.66
C PRO A 313 6.30 -9.17 -20.34
N GLU A 314 7.18 -9.55 -21.27
CA GLU A 314 8.06 -10.72 -21.10
C GLU A 314 9.04 -10.56 -19.93
N GLU A 315 9.42 -9.32 -19.58
CA GLU A 315 10.32 -9.03 -18.47
C GLU A 315 9.62 -8.86 -17.12
N ALA A 316 8.28 -8.95 -17.07
CA ALA A 316 7.51 -8.74 -15.85
C ALA A 316 7.45 -10.01 -14.99
N THR A 317 8.12 -9.99 -13.83
CA THR A 317 7.86 -10.98 -12.77
C THR A 317 6.52 -10.66 -12.10
N ILE A 318 5.51 -11.48 -12.36
CA ILE A 318 4.20 -11.36 -11.73
C ILE A 318 4.14 -12.31 -10.54
N PHE A 319 3.83 -11.77 -9.37
CA PHE A 319 3.62 -12.54 -8.16
C PHE A 319 2.18 -13.05 -8.09
N PRO A 320 1.94 -14.23 -7.48
CA PRO A 320 0.58 -14.65 -7.17
C PRO A 320 -0.10 -13.65 -6.23
N THR A 321 -1.43 -13.59 -6.28
CA THR A 321 -2.20 -12.84 -5.29
C THR A 321 -1.96 -13.44 -3.91
N PHE A 322 -1.52 -12.63 -2.95
CA PHE A 322 -1.28 -13.08 -1.58
C PHE A 322 -1.94 -12.13 -0.58
N TYR A 323 -2.17 -12.65 0.63
CA TYR A 323 -2.72 -11.89 1.75
C TYR A 323 -1.77 -12.04 2.93
N HIS A 324 -1.55 -10.95 3.67
CA HIS A 324 -0.76 -10.99 4.89
C HIS A 324 -1.52 -10.25 5.99
N CYS A 325 -1.77 -10.93 7.11
CA CYS A 325 -2.27 -10.29 8.31
C CYS A 325 -1.09 -10.01 9.25
N PRO A 326 -0.90 -8.78 9.74
CA PRO A 326 -0.02 -8.58 10.87
C PRO A 326 -0.53 -9.41 12.04
N ALA A 327 0.32 -10.26 12.61
CA ALA A 327 0.00 -10.90 13.88
C ALA A 327 0.12 -9.79 14.92
N ALA A 328 -0.94 -9.52 15.68
CA ALA A 328 -0.76 -8.79 16.92
C ALA A 328 -0.03 -9.74 17.85
N GLU A 329 1.29 -9.58 18.00
CA GLU A 329 1.96 -10.10 19.20
C GLU A 329 1.28 -9.38 20.37
N GLU A 330 0.45 -10.10 21.13
CA GLU A 330 0.21 -9.71 22.51
C GLU A 330 1.60 -9.71 23.16
N ASP A 331 2.04 -8.54 23.61
CA ASP A 331 3.28 -8.34 24.37
C ASP A 331 3.28 -9.25 25.61
N ASP A 332 3.69 -10.51 25.45
CA ASP A 332 3.87 -11.49 26.52
C ASP A 332 5.33 -11.48 27.05
N ASP A 333 6.08 -10.41 26.74
CA ASP A 333 7.44 -10.15 27.26
C ASP A 333 7.51 -8.90 28.18
N ASP A 334 6.37 -8.31 28.57
CA ASP A 334 6.27 -7.37 29.70
C ASP A 334 5.97 -8.11 31.03
N VAL A 335 6.58 -9.29 31.20
CA VAL A 335 6.75 -9.92 32.50
C VAL A 335 7.61 -9.01 33.39
N ASN A 336 6.92 -8.18 34.17
CA ASN A 336 7.51 -7.25 35.12
C ASN A 336 8.21 -8.03 36.26
N LEU A 337 9.42 -8.53 35.97
CA LEU A 337 10.27 -9.37 36.82
C LEU A 337 10.91 -8.63 38.02
N PHE A 338 10.44 -7.41 38.30
CA PHE A 338 10.83 -6.59 39.46
C PHE A 338 9.61 -6.11 40.26
N GLY A 339 8.56 -6.93 40.35
CA GLY A 339 7.43 -6.75 41.26
C GLY A 339 7.57 -7.60 42.52
N SER A 340 8.68 -7.49 43.24
CA SER A 340 8.78 -7.98 44.63
C SER A 340 8.72 -6.76 45.57
N ASP A 341 7.54 -6.44 46.09
CA ASP A 341 7.23 -6.46 47.53
C ASP A 341 5.84 -5.85 47.81
N ASP A 342 5.07 -6.62 48.57
CA ASP A 342 4.05 -6.25 49.57
C ASP A 342 2.82 -5.42 49.18
N GLU A 343 1.71 -6.15 49.13
CA GLU A 343 0.35 -5.69 49.42
C GLU A 343 0.26 -5.19 50.88
N GLU A 344 0.34 -3.88 51.10
CA GLU A 344 -0.39 -3.22 52.18
C GLU A 344 -0.76 -1.78 51.76
N GLU A 345 -2.06 -1.50 51.85
CA GLU A 345 -2.68 -0.23 51.47
C GLU A 345 -2.10 0.96 52.24
N ASP A 346 -1.71 2.02 51.53
CA ASP A 346 -1.67 3.35 52.13
C ASP A 346 -2.18 4.41 51.13
N ALA A 347 -3.36 4.97 51.42
CA ALA A 347 -4.04 5.97 50.60
C ALA A 347 -3.21 7.26 50.38
N GLU A 348 -2.15 7.46 51.17
CA GLU A 348 -1.19 8.54 50.98
C GLU A 348 -0.31 8.35 49.73
N ALA A 349 0.10 7.13 49.40
CA ALA A 349 1.01 6.89 48.28
C ALA A 349 0.34 7.14 46.91
N ALA A 350 -0.98 6.92 46.82
CA ALA A 350 -1.79 7.27 45.65
C ALA A 350 -1.84 8.79 45.43
N ARG A 351 -2.00 9.57 46.51
CA ARG A 351 -2.02 11.04 46.43
C ARG A 351 -0.66 11.62 46.06
N VAL A 352 0.43 11.09 46.62
CA VAL A 352 1.80 11.51 46.26
C VAL A 352 2.12 11.20 44.79
N ARG A 353 1.57 10.11 44.24
CA ARG A 353 1.71 9.77 42.81
C ARG A 353 0.91 10.72 41.92
N GLU A 354 -0.32 11.07 42.29
CA GLU A 354 -1.11 12.08 41.56
C GLU A 354 -0.51 13.48 41.63
N ASP A 355 0.00 13.89 42.79
CA ASP A 355 0.65 15.18 42.97
C ASP A 355 1.94 15.26 42.12
N ARG A 356 2.74 14.17 42.06
CA ARG A 356 3.88 14.09 41.14
C ARG A 356 3.45 14.12 39.67
N LEU A 357 2.38 13.44 39.28
CA LEU A 357 1.86 13.46 37.90
C LEU A 357 1.29 14.84 37.51
N ALA A 358 0.70 15.57 38.45
CA ALA A 358 0.26 16.95 38.26
C ALA A 358 1.45 17.92 38.15
N GLU A 359 2.49 17.74 38.95
CA GLU A 359 3.75 18.49 38.80
C GLU A 359 4.44 18.20 37.47
N TYR A 360 4.41 16.95 36.99
CA TYR A 360 4.95 16.60 35.67
C TYR A 360 4.14 17.20 34.52
N ARG A 361 2.80 17.28 34.63
CA ARG A 361 1.95 17.98 33.64
C ARG A 361 2.26 19.48 33.60
N LYS A 362 2.34 20.13 34.76
CA LYS A 362 2.72 21.55 34.85
C LYS A 362 4.14 21.82 34.34
N LYS A 363 5.10 20.91 34.56
CA LYS A 363 6.45 20.98 34.00
C LYS A 363 6.52 20.69 32.49
N LYS A 364 5.56 19.95 31.93
CA LYS A 364 5.41 19.79 30.47
C LYS A 364 4.79 21.02 29.81
N GLU A 365 3.85 21.68 30.47
CA GLU A 365 3.18 22.89 29.96
C GLU A 365 4.05 24.15 30.10
N ALA A 366 4.97 24.20 31.07
CA ALA A 366 5.84 25.35 31.32
C ALA A 366 7.12 25.40 30.46
N LYS A 367 7.31 24.49 29.50
CA LYS A 367 8.43 24.61 28.54
C LYS A 367 7.99 25.54 27.39
N PRO A 368 8.66 26.69 27.17
CA PRO A 368 8.35 27.53 26.03
C PRO A 368 8.68 26.77 24.75
N LYS A 369 7.65 26.37 24.00
CA LYS A 369 7.81 25.83 22.66
C LYS A 369 8.41 26.94 21.78
N VAL A 370 9.55 26.67 21.17
CA VAL A 370 10.12 27.54 20.15
C VAL A 370 9.16 27.45 18.96
N ALA A 371 8.43 28.53 18.68
CA ALA A 371 7.51 28.59 17.55
C ALA A 371 8.31 28.35 16.26
N ALA A 372 8.10 27.20 15.63
CA ALA A 372 8.66 26.89 14.32
C ALA A 372 8.05 27.85 13.30
N LYS A 373 8.90 28.57 12.57
CA LYS A 373 8.50 29.52 11.53
C LYS A 373 8.87 28.93 10.17
N SER A 374 7.98 29.03 9.19
CA SER A 374 8.26 28.64 7.81
C SER A 374 8.19 29.85 6.90
N VAL A 375 9.14 29.96 5.96
CA VAL A 375 9.10 30.92 4.85
C VAL A 375 8.54 30.19 3.63
N VAL A 376 7.44 30.70 3.10
CA VAL A 376 6.72 30.11 1.97
C VAL A 376 6.69 31.14 0.84
N ILE A 377 6.84 30.65 -0.39
CA ILE A 377 6.69 31.42 -1.61
C ILE A 377 5.46 30.87 -2.32
N LEU A 378 4.43 31.70 -2.47
CA LEU A 378 3.15 31.33 -3.03
C LEU A 378 2.95 32.04 -4.37
N ASP A 379 2.54 31.28 -5.38
CA ASP A 379 2.24 31.76 -6.73
C ASP A 379 0.72 31.86 -6.90
N VAL A 380 0.21 33.08 -7.08
CA VAL A 380 -1.20 33.37 -7.37
C VAL A 380 -1.37 33.60 -8.87
N LYS A 381 -2.20 32.78 -9.52
CA LYS A 381 -2.49 32.91 -10.95
C LYS A 381 -3.83 33.64 -11.16
N PRO A 382 -3.84 34.74 -11.93
CA PRO A 382 -5.08 35.41 -12.30
C PRO A 382 -5.80 34.67 -13.44
N TRP A 383 -7.05 35.06 -13.70
CA TRP A 383 -7.86 34.51 -14.78
C TRP A 383 -7.36 34.92 -16.18
N ASP A 384 -6.97 36.19 -16.37
CA ASP A 384 -6.51 36.71 -17.66
C ASP A 384 -5.55 37.92 -17.53
N ASP A 385 -4.96 38.34 -18.65
CA ASP A 385 -3.98 39.45 -18.74
C ASP A 385 -4.57 40.86 -18.51
N GLU A 386 -5.89 41.01 -18.52
CA GLU A 386 -6.61 42.24 -18.17
C GLU A 386 -6.86 42.41 -16.65
N THR A 387 -6.54 41.41 -15.82
CA THR A 387 -6.76 41.46 -14.36
C THR A 387 -5.86 42.49 -13.68
N ASP A 388 -6.39 43.36 -12.82
CA ASP A 388 -5.60 44.34 -12.08
C ASP A 388 -4.74 43.66 -11.01
N MET A 389 -3.45 43.48 -11.33
CA MET A 389 -2.47 42.84 -10.46
C MET A 389 -2.18 43.61 -9.17
N ALA A 390 -2.39 44.94 -9.16
CA ALA A 390 -2.17 45.75 -7.96
C ALA A 390 -3.34 45.59 -6.98
N ALA A 391 -4.57 45.49 -7.48
CA ALA A 391 -5.75 45.19 -6.67
C ALA A 391 -5.69 43.76 -6.10
N LEU A 392 -5.24 42.79 -6.90
CA LEU A 392 -5.02 41.41 -6.44
C LEU A 392 -3.99 41.35 -5.30
N GLU A 393 -2.86 42.03 -5.43
CA GLU A 393 -1.85 42.08 -4.36
C GLU A 393 -2.39 42.75 -3.09
N ALA A 394 -3.20 43.80 -3.21
CA ALA A 394 -3.83 44.47 -2.08
C ALA A 394 -4.85 43.56 -1.37
N ALA A 395 -5.64 42.78 -2.12
CA ALA A 395 -6.59 41.82 -1.57
C ALA A 395 -5.88 40.70 -0.79
N VAL A 396 -4.83 40.11 -1.37
CA VAL A 396 -4.03 39.06 -0.70
C VAL A 396 -3.37 39.58 0.57
N ARG A 397 -2.83 40.81 0.55
CA ARG A 397 -2.25 41.44 1.76
C ARG A 397 -3.27 41.87 2.80
N GLY A 398 -4.56 41.92 2.46
CA GLY A 398 -5.66 42.24 3.37
C GLY A 398 -6.00 41.12 4.36
N ILE A 399 -5.48 39.90 4.15
CA ILE A 399 -5.65 38.78 5.08
C ILE A 399 -4.75 38.99 6.30
N GLU A 400 -5.35 39.33 7.44
CA GLU A 400 -4.67 39.46 8.74
C GLU A 400 -4.92 38.22 9.62
N LYS A 401 -3.87 37.39 9.81
CA LYS A 401 -3.89 36.24 10.73
C LYS A 401 -2.73 36.33 11.73
N GLY A 402 -2.98 35.95 12.97
CA GLY A 402 -1.96 35.96 14.03
C GLY A 402 -0.83 34.98 13.74
N GLY A 403 0.36 35.49 13.40
CA GLY A 403 1.52 34.67 13.02
C GLY A 403 1.82 34.65 11.52
N LEU A 404 1.04 35.36 10.69
CA LEU A 404 1.27 35.55 9.25
C LEU A 404 1.94 36.91 9.00
N VAL A 405 3.06 36.89 8.28
CA VAL A 405 3.77 38.11 7.85
C VAL A 405 4.00 38.06 6.36
N TRP A 406 3.39 39.00 5.63
CA TRP A 406 3.60 39.15 4.19
C TRP A 406 4.97 39.78 3.89
N GLY A 407 5.70 39.17 2.98
CA GLY A 407 7.01 39.58 2.49
C GLY A 407 6.95 40.24 1.11
N THR A 408 8.07 40.19 0.40
CA THR A 408 8.20 40.79 -0.94
C THR A 408 7.41 40.02 -2.00
N SER A 409 6.82 40.74 -2.94
CA SER A 409 6.10 40.21 -4.10
C SER A 409 6.87 40.50 -5.40
N LYS A 410 6.72 39.64 -6.41
CA LYS A 410 7.23 39.84 -7.78
C LYS A 410 6.27 39.27 -8.81
N LEU A 411 6.18 39.88 -9.97
CA LEU A 411 5.38 39.39 -11.10
C LEU A 411 6.26 38.56 -12.05
N VAL A 412 5.88 37.30 -12.28
CA VAL A 412 6.63 36.38 -13.16
C VAL A 412 5.78 36.01 -14.37
N PRO A 413 6.25 36.19 -15.61
CA PRO A 413 5.49 35.83 -16.81
C PRO A 413 5.43 34.30 -17.00
N ILE A 414 4.26 33.75 -17.32
CA ILE A 414 4.06 32.30 -17.58
C ILE A 414 3.88 32.01 -19.08
N GLY A 415 3.39 32.98 -19.85
CA GLY A 415 3.16 32.88 -21.30
C GLY A 415 1.87 33.59 -21.71
N PHE A 416 1.72 33.89 -23.01
CA PHE A 416 0.50 34.49 -23.58
C PHE A 416 0.00 35.77 -22.87
N GLY A 417 0.91 36.66 -22.44
CA GLY A 417 0.54 37.92 -21.77
C GLY A 417 0.26 37.79 -20.26
N ILE A 418 -0.03 36.58 -19.77
CA ILE A 418 -0.40 36.33 -18.37
C ILE A 418 0.84 36.29 -17.46
N LYS A 419 0.78 37.04 -16.35
CA LYS A 419 1.80 37.10 -15.29
C LYS A 419 1.21 36.55 -13.99
N LYS A 420 1.94 35.65 -13.32
CA LYS A 420 1.60 35.24 -11.94
C LYS A 420 2.20 36.20 -10.93
N LEU A 421 1.51 36.37 -9.81
CA LEU A 421 2.00 37.05 -8.63
C LEU A 421 2.70 36.05 -7.73
N GLN A 422 4.01 36.19 -7.56
CA GLN A 422 4.80 35.37 -6.64
C GLN A 422 5.08 36.18 -5.38
N ILE A 423 4.48 35.79 -4.24
CA ILE A 423 4.56 36.49 -2.96
C ILE A 423 5.24 35.63 -1.90
N ASN A 424 6.19 36.23 -1.18
CA ASN A 424 6.84 35.60 -0.03
C ASN A 424 6.00 35.85 1.23
N LEU A 425 5.88 34.86 2.11
CA LEU A 425 5.21 34.99 3.40
C LEU A 425 5.94 34.18 4.47
N VAL A 426 5.86 34.63 5.72
CA VAL A 426 6.40 33.92 6.88
C VAL A 426 5.23 33.55 7.78
N ILE A 427 5.09 32.27 8.08
CA ILE A 427 4.03 31.74 8.95
C ILE A 427 4.60 31.10 10.20
N GLU A 428 3.85 31.22 11.31
CA GLU A 428 4.02 30.39 12.49
C GLU A 428 3.21 29.10 12.32
N ASP A 429 3.90 27.96 12.15
CA ASP A 429 3.32 26.67 11.76
C ASP A 429 2.26 26.15 12.77
N GLU A 430 2.34 26.55 14.04
CA GLU A 430 1.36 26.15 15.07
C GLU A 430 0.04 26.94 15.01
N LYS A 431 0.01 28.09 14.31
CA LYS A 431 -1.16 29.00 14.30
C LYS A 431 -1.78 29.21 12.93
N VAL A 432 -1.00 29.08 11.87
CA VAL A 432 -1.44 29.35 10.50
C VAL A 432 -1.20 28.12 9.65
N SER A 433 -2.28 27.43 9.31
CA SER A 433 -2.36 26.37 8.31
C SER A 433 -2.23 26.97 6.91
N LEU A 434 -1.33 26.41 6.09
CA LEU A 434 -1.15 26.85 4.70
C LEU A 434 -2.38 26.54 3.84
N SER A 435 -3.04 25.42 4.09
CA SER A 435 -4.25 25.01 3.35
C SER A 435 -5.38 26.02 3.57
N ASP A 436 -5.64 26.44 4.80
CA ASP A 436 -6.66 27.46 5.10
C ASP A 436 -6.31 28.83 4.50
N LEU A 437 -5.01 29.14 4.36
CA LEU A 437 -4.57 30.37 3.70
C LEU A 437 -4.75 30.28 2.17
N GLU A 438 -4.53 29.12 1.57
CA GLU A 438 -4.78 28.89 0.14
C GLU A 438 -6.28 28.97 -0.19
N GLU A 439 -7.14 28.42 0.67
CA GLU A 439 -8.59 28.48 0.53
C GLU A 439 -9.10 29.93 0.62
N GLU A 440 -8.65 30.72 1.59
CA GLU A 440 -9.04 32.14 1.71
C GLU A 440 -8.56 33.00 0.53
N ILE A 441 -7.41 32.67 -0.07
CA ILE A 441 -6.94 33.38 -1.26
C ILE A 441 -7.75 32.96 -2.50
N GLN A 442 -8.18 31.69 -2.57
CA GLN A 442 -9.02 31.19 -3.66
C GLN A 442 -10.47 31.70 -3.59
N GLU A 443 -10.93 32.14 -2.42
CA GLU A 443 -12.25 32.78 -2.24
C GLU A 443 -12.34 34.14 -2.97
N PHE A 444 -11.21 34.75 -3.33
CA PHE A 444 -11.17 35.90 -4.24
C PHE A 444 -11.35 35.49 -5.71
N GLU A 445 -12.47 34.80 -6.00
CA GLU A 445 -12.81 34.22 -7.30
C GLU A 445 -12.82 35.25 -8.44
N ASP A 446 -13.06 36.52 -8.14
CA ASP A 446 -13.03 37.64 -9.10
C ASP A 446 -11.63 37.91 -9.68
N TYR A 447 -10.57 37.51 -8.98
CA TYR A 447 -9.19 37.82 -9.36
C TYR A 447 -8.29 36.58 -9.46
N VAL A 448 -8.59 35.49 -8.75
CA VAL A 448 -7.73 34.31 -8.60
C VAL A 448 -8.34 33.11 -9.31
N GLN A 449 -7.58 32.52 -10.23
CA GLN A 449 -7.90 31.23 -10.86
C GLN A 449 -7.42 30.05 -10.01
N SER A 450 -6.21 30.15 -9.46
CA SER A 450 -5.59 29.10 -8.65
C SER A 450 -4.39 29.64 -7.88
N THR A 451 -4.10 29.03 -6.74
CA THR A 451 -2.88 29.24 -5.96
C THR A 451 -1.99 27.99 -6.01
N ASP A 452 -0.67 28.18 -6.11
CA ASP A 452 0.31 27.09 -6.07
C ASP A 452 1.46 27.44 -5.09
N ILE A 453 1.97 26.43 -4.38
CA ILE A 453 3.17 26.58 -3.56
C ILE A 453 4.41 26.46 -4.47
N ALA A 454 5.14 27.55 -4.63
CA ALA A 454 6.38 27.55 -5.42
C ALA A 454 7.57 26.97 -4.63
N THR A 455 7.69 27.33 -3.35
CA THR A 455 8.78 26.86 -2.48
C THR A 455 8.38 27.02 -1.01
N MET A 456 8.74 26.06 -0.16
CA MET A 456 8.56 26.13 1.28
C MET A 456 9.86 25.75 1.98
N ASN A 457 10.37 26.65 2.83
CA ASN A 457 11.56 26.43 3.65
C ASN A 457 11.23 26.64 5.12
N LYS A 458 11.59 25.68 5.98
CA LYS A 458 11.48 25.81 7.44
C LYS A 458 12.68 26.61 7.97
N LEU A 459 12.44 27.58 8.87
CA LEU A 459 13.47 28.39 9.53
C LEU A 459 14.02 27.72 10.80
#